data_AF-A0A7S0ZMY5-F1
#
_entry.id   AF-A0A7S0ZMY5-F1
#
_cell.length_a   1.000
_cell.length_b   1.000
_cell.length_c   1.000
_cell.angle_alpha   90.00
_cell.angle_beta   90.00
_cell.angle_gamma   90.00
#
_symmetry.space_group_name_H-M   'P 1'
#
loop_
_entity.id
_entity.type
_entity.pdbx_description
1 polymer ?
#
loop_
_entity_poly.entity_id
_entity_poly.type
_entity_poly.pdbx_seq_one_letter_code
_entity_poly.pdbx_strand_id
1 'polypeptide(L)'
;VFIDVASVVACVWLLWTVGSPIGKLLLPVQLVNLALADVLFASMEVVLICVDLVGQREPGHAFIQTVLMLGQWTSALIEVHIAAGFLALFWRAPILMQVLARTVCLPWILALLLVLSCLVTALYPGSNGLIFDGDV
;
A
#
# COMPACT_ATOMS: atom_id res chain seq x y z
N VAL A 1 -13.80 1.81 3.98
CA VAL A 1 -14.28 0.50 4.51
C VAL A 1 -14.93 -0.42 3.47
N PHE A 2 -16.12 -0.10 2.90
CA PHE A 2 -16.88 -1.10 2.12
C PHE A 2 -16.18 -1.56 0.84
N ILE A 3 -15.52 -0.62 0.14
CA ILE A 3 -14.73 -0.92 -1.07
C ILE A 3 -13.52 -1.78 -0.70
N ASP A 4 -12.85 -1.50 0.41
CA ASP A 4 -11.67 -2.24 0.88
C ASP A 4 -12.03 -3.66 1.29
N VAL A 5 -13.15 -3.84 1.99
CA VAL A 5 -13.68 -5.17 2.33
C VAL A 5 -14.05 -5.94 1.07
N ALA A 6 -14.67 -5.29 0.08
CA ALA A 6 -14.98 -5.92 -1.21
C ALA A 6 -13.70 -6.30 -1.97
N SER A 7 -12.64 -5.48 -1.91
CA SER A 7 -11.33 -5.79 -2.48
C SER A 7 -10.69 -7.01 -1.82
N VAL A 8 -10.73 -7.13 -0.49
CA VAL A 8 -10.25 -8.32 0.24
C VAL A 8 -11.02 -9.57 -0.18
N VAL A 9 -12.36 -9.48 -0.24
CA VAL A 9 -13.20 -10.60 -0.68
C VAL A 9 -12.89 -10.99 -2.12
N ALA A 10 -12.70 -10.02 -3.01
CA ALA A 10 -12.32 -10.26 -4.40
C ALA A 10 -10.93 -10.92 -4.47
N CYS A 11 -9.95 -10.48 -3.69
CA CYS A 11 -8.62 -11.08 -3.62
C CYS A 11 -8.68 -12.54 -3.15
N VAL A 12 -9.43 -12.82 -2.08
CA VAL A 12 -9.61 -14.19 -1.56
C VAL A 12 -10.32 -15.07 -2.59
N TRP A 13 -11.38 -14.56 -3.22
CA TRP A 13 -12.10 -15.27 -4.27
C TRP A 13 -11.21 -15.55 -5.49
N LEU A 14 -10.39 -14.58 -5.92
CA LEU A 14 -9.43 -14.75 -7.01
C LEU A 14 -8.34 -15.77 -6.66
N LEU A 15 -7.80 -15.73 -5.44
CA LEU A 15 -6.84 -16.73 -4.96
C LEU A 15 -7.43 -18.14 -4.98
N TRP A 16 -8.70 -18.27 -4.61
CA TRP A 16 -9.42 -19.55 -4.63
C TRP A 16 -9.73 -20.03 -6.06
N THR A 17 -10.16 -19.11 -6.93
CA THR A 17 -10.57 -19.41 -8.32
C THR A 17 -9.37 -19.69 -9.24
N VAL A 18 -8.26 -18.97 -9.06
CA VAL A 18 -7.03 -19.20 -9.83
C VAL A 18 -6.39 -20.54 -9.49
N GLY A 19 -6.69 -21.11 -8.31
CA GLY A 19 -6.39 -22.48 -7.91
C GLY A 19 -4.92 -22.86 -8.04
N SER A 20 -4.15 -22.76 -6.94
CA SER A 20 -2.68 -22.87 -6.87
C SER A 20 -2.03 -23.84 -7.88
N PRO A 21 -1.63 -23.36 -9.07
CA PRO A 21 -0.81 -24.15 -9.97
C PRO A 21 0.57 -24.32 -9.35
N ILE A 22 1.10 -25.54 -9.42
CA ILE A 22 2.44 -25.89 -8.95
C ILE A 22 3.46 -25.12 -9.81
N GLY A 23 3.86 -23.93 -9.35
CA GLY A 23 4.79 -23.04 -10.03
C GLY A 23 4.78 -21.62 -9.45
N LYS A 24 5.94 -20.95 -9.42
CA LYS A 24 6.15 -19.60 -8.86
C LYS A 24 5.27 -18.56 -9.57
N LEU A 25 4.03 -18.40 -9.14
CA LEU A 25 3.11 -17.44 -9.73
C LEU A 25 3.18 -16.13 -8.97
N LEU A 26 3.49 -15.07 -9.72
CA LEU A 26 3.60 -13.70 -9.23
C LEU A 26 2.25 -13.16 -8.72
N LEU A 27 1.16 -13.48 -9.42
CA LEU A 27 -0.16 -12.92 -9.16
C LEU A 27 -0.72 -13.29 -7.77
N PRO A 28 -0.68 -14.56 -7.31
CA PRO A 28 -1.09 -14.89 -5.95
C PRO A 28 -0.34 -14.10 -4.88
N VAL A 29 0.98 -13.91 -5.04
CA VAL A 29 1.78 -13.13 -4.10
C VAL A 29 1.37 -11.66 -4.11
N GLN A 30 1.12 -11.08 -5.29
CA GLN A 30 0.62 -9.70 -5.41
C GLN A 30 -0.76 -9.54 -4.74
N LEU A 31 -1.69 -10.49 -4.95
CA LEU A 31 -3.02 -10.46 -4.35
C LEU A 31 -3.00 -10.62 -2.82
N VAL A 32 -2.09 -11.45 -2.29
CA VAL A 32 -1.90 -11.55 -0.83
C VAL A 32 -1.39 -10.23 -0.25
N ASN A 33 -0.42 -9.58 -0.90
CA ASN A 33 0.07 -8.28 -0.45
C ASN A 33 -1.04 -7.21 -0.54
N LEU A 34 -1.86 -7.23 -1.59
CA LEU A 34 -2.98 -6.29 -1.75
C LEU A 34 -4.00 -6.49 -0.61
N ALA A 35 -4.43 -7.74 -0.38
CA ALA A 35 -5.36 -8.06 0.70
C ALA A 35 -4.79 -7.67 2.08
N LEU A 36 -3.49 -7.85 2.32
CA LEU A 36 -2.86 -7.39 3.56
C LEU A 36 -2.90 -5.87 3.72
N ALA A 37 -2.63 -5.12 2.65
CA ALA A 37 -2.71 -3.66 2.67
C ALA A 37 -4.14 -3.17 2.93
N ASP A 38 -5.13 -3.78 2.29
CA ASP A 38 -6.55 -3.44 2.45
C ASP A 38 -7.07 -3.78 3.85
N VAL A 39 -6.68 -4.94 4.42
CA VAL A 39 -7.00 -5.31 5.80
C VAL A 39 -6.35 -4.34 6.79
N LEU A 40 -5.08 -3.96 6.57
CA LEU A 40 -4.39 -2.98 7.41
C LEU A 40 -5.11 -1.63 7.39
N PHE A 41 -5.47 -1.15 6.20
CA PHE A 41 -6.22 0.10 6.03
C PHE A 41 -7.60 0.03 6.70
N ALA A 42 -8.42 -0.96 6.35
CA ALA A 42 -9.78 -1.09 6.87
C ALA A 42 -9.81 -1.27 8.39
N SER A 43 -8.88 -2.06 8.96
CA SER A 43 -8.81 -2.24 10.42
C SER A 43 -8.47 -0.94 11.15
N MET A 44 -7.52 -0.16 10.63
CA MET A 44 -7.17 1.14 11.23
C MET A 44 -8.27 2.19 11.05
N GLU A 45 -9.04 2.12 9.96
CA GLU A 45 -10.19 2.99 9.73
C GLU A 45 -11.29 2.72 10.77
N VAL A 46 -11.57 1.44 11.05
CA VAL A 46 -12.49 1.04 12.12
C VAL A 46 -11.98 1.50 13.48
N VAL A 47 -10.69 1.33 13.78
CA VAL A 47 -10.09 1.81 15.02
C VAL A 47 -10.22 3.32 15.15
N LEU A 48 -9.97 4.07 14.06
CA LEU A 48 -10.10 5.53 14.05
C LEU A 48 -11.52 5.96 14.42
N ILE A 49 -12.52 5.37 13.77
CA ILE A 49 -13.94 5.65 14.05
C ILE A 49 -14.27 5.37 15.52
N CYS A 50 -13.80 4.24 16.07
CA CYS A 50 -14.01 3.91 17.48
C CYS A 50 -13.35 4.93 18.43
N VAL A 51 -12.13 5.36 18.13
CA VAL A 51 -11.39 6.35 18.93
C VAL A 51 -12.11 7.71 18.91
N ASP A 52 -12.58 8.13 17.74
CA ASP A 52 -13.34 9.37 17.57
C ASP A 52 -14.67 9.35 18.33
N LEU A 53 -15.38 8.21 18.33
CA LEU A 53 -16.62 8.03 19.08
C LEU A 53 -16.42 8.07 20.60
N VAL A 54 -15.26 7.64 21.10
CA VAL A 54 -14.92 7.64 22.54
C VAL A 54 -14.32 8.99 22.98
N GLY A 55 -14.00 9.89 22.05
CA GLY A 55 -13.48 11.24 22.35
C GLY A 55 -12.02 11.26 22.83
N GLN A 56 -11.26 10.18 22.62
CA GLN A 56 -9.85 10.06 23.01
C GLN A 56 -8.94 10.56 21.88
N ARG A 57 -8.64 11.87 21.83
CA ARG A 57 -7.92 12.47 20.68
C ARG A 57 -6.39 12.35 20.67
N GLU A 58 -5.74 12.01 21.78
CA GLU A 58 -4.27 12.07 21.92
C GLU A 58 -3.74 10.83 22.65
N PRO A 59 -2.56 10.24 22.32
CA PRO A 59 -1.68 10.39 21.15
C PRO A 59 -1.89 9.32 20.05
N GLY A 60 -2.90 8.45 20.21
CA GLY A 60 -3.16 7.34 19.27
C GLY A 60 -3.54 7.80 17.85
N HIS A 61 -4.08 9.02 17.71
CA HIS A 61 -4.63 9.50 16.44
C HIS A 61 -3.56 9.67 15.35
N ALA A 62 -2.40 10.23 15.68
CA ALA A 62 -1.30 10.41 14.74
C ALA A 62 -0.73 9.06 14.27
N PHE A 63 -0.62 8.09 15.18
CA PHE A 63 -0.21 6.73 14.85
C PHE A 63 -1.21 6.06 13.90
N ILE A 64 -2.51 6.13 14.21
CA ILE A 64 -3.57 5.55 13.38
C ILE A 64 -3.55 6.19 11.98
N GLN A 65 -3.41 7.51 11.87
CA GLN A 65 -3.31 8.18 10.56
C GLN A 65 -2.07 7.76 9.77
N THR A 66 -0.92 7.56 10.43
CA THR A 66 0.30 7.08 9.79
C THR A 66 0.10 5.69 9.19
N VAL A 67 -0.53 4.78 9.94
CA VAL A 67 -0.80 3.41 9.46
C VAL A 67 -1.86 3.41 8.36
N LEU A 68 -2.88 4.28 8.44
CA LEU A 68 -3.85 4.47 7.35
C LEU A 68 -3.17 4.92 6.06
N MET A 69 -2.31 5.94 6.11
CA MET A 69 -1.55 6.37 4.94
C MET A 69 -0.69 5.23 4.38
N LEU A 70 -0.02 4.47 5.24
CA LEU A 70 0.78 3.33 4.81
C LEU A 70 -0.06 2.27 4.08
N GLY A 71 -1.21 1.88 4.64
CA GLY A 71 -2.12 0.93 4.02
C GLY A 71 -2.61 1.41 2.64
N GLN A 72 -3.07 2.68 2.57
CA GLN A 72 -3.59 3.27 1.35
C GLN A 72 -2.53 3.32 0.23
N TRP A 73 -1.34 3.83 0.53
CA TRP A 73 -0.26 3.93 -0.47
C TRP A 73 0.25 2.56 -0.89
N THR A 74 0.35 1.62 0.04
CA THR A 74 0.76 0.25 -0.28
C THR A 74 -0.24 -0.43 -1.20
N SER A 75 -1.54 -0.32 -0.91
CA SER A 75 -2.62 -0.87 -1.75
C SER A 75 -2.54 -0.31 -3.17
N ALA A 76 -2.51 1.02 -3.32
CA ALA A 76 -2.40 1.68 -4.62
C ALA A 76 -1.15 1.26 -5.41
N LEU A 77 0.02 1.16 -4.77
CA LEU A 77 1.25 0.73 -5.43
C LEU A 77 1.20 -0.74 -5.86
N ILE A 78 0.52 -1.61 -5.10
CA ILE A 78 0.33 -3.01 -5.46
C ILE A 78 -0.64 -3.13 -6.64
N GLU A 79 -1.72 -2.35 -6.68
CA GLU A 79 -2.63 -2.31 -7.84
C GLU A 79 -1.89 -1.92 -9.12
N VAL A 80 -1.04 -0.88 -9.05
CA VAL A 80 -0.17 -0.48 -10.17
C VAL A 80 0.78 -1.61 -10.57
N HIS A 81 1.35 -2.32 -9.59
CA HIS A 81 2.25 -3.44 -9.82
C HIS A 81 1.54 -4.65 -10.46
N ILE A 82 0.27 -4.91 -10.10
CA ILE A 82 -0.59 -5.91 -10.74
C ILE A 82 -0.94 -5.48 -12.17
N ALA A 83 -1.34 -4.22 -12.38
CA ALA A 83 -1.64 -3.67 -13.70
C ALA A 83 -0.43 -3.76 -14.64
N ALA A 84 0.78 -3.44 -14.13
CA ALA A 84 2.02 -3.63 -14.87
C ALA A 84 2.27 -5.11 -15.23
N GLY A 85 1.88 -6.05 -14.38
CA GLY A 85 1.91 -7.48 -14.67
C GLY A 85 0.99 -7.89 -15.83
N PHE A 86 -0.26 -7.41 -15.84
CA PHE A 86 -1.17 -7.62 -16.95
C PHE A 86 -0.64 -7.03 -18.26
N LEU A 87 -0.06 -5.84 -18.17
CA LEU A 87 0.54 -5.14 -19.30
C LEU A 87 1.75 -5.89 -19.88
N ALA A 88 2.60 -6.44 -19.00
CA ALA A 88 3.74 -7.27 -19.38
C ALA A 88 3.30 -8.56 -20.10
N LEU A 89 2.20 -9.18 -19.66
CA LEU A 89 1.62 -10.35 -20.32
C LEU A 89 1.04 -9.99 -21.70
N PHE A 90 0.29 -8.89 -21.80
CA PHE A 90 -0.30 -8.42 -23.05
C PHE A 90 0.77 -8.18 -24.13
N TRP A 91 1.86 -7.51 -23.77
CA TRP A 91 2.98 -7.26 -24.69
C TRP A 91 4.01 -8.39 -24.75
N ARG A 92 3.79 -9.51 -24.07
CA ARG A 92 4.71 -10.66 -24.03
C ARG A 92 6.14 -10.24 -23.67
N ALA A 93 6.29 -9.40 -22.64
CA ALA A 93 7.57 -8.87 -22.17
C ALA A 93 8.14 -9.69 -20.99
N PRO A 94 8.90 -10.78 -21.22
CA PRO A 94 9.36 -11.66 -20.15
C PRO A 94 10.31 -10.97 -19.17
N ILE A 95 11.10 -10.01 -19.65
CA ILE A 95 12.02 -9.23 -18.82
C ILE A 95 11.24 -8.44 -17.78
N LEU A 96 10.13 -7.80 -18.18
CA LEU A 96 9.28 -7.03 -17.27
C LEU A 96 8.64 -7.95 -16.21
N MET A 97 8.18 -9.14 -16.60
CA MET A 97 7.67 -10.13 -15.64
C MET A 97 8.74 -10.59 -14.63
N GLN A 98 10.01 -10.75 -15.06
CA GLN A 98 11.11 -11.08 -14.15
C GLN A 98 11.43 -9.95 -13.17
N VAL A 99 11.36 -8.70 -13.65
CA VAL A 99 11.54 -7.51 -12.79
C VAL A 99 10.42 -7.48 -11.74
N LEU A 100 9.16 -7.57 -12.16
CA LEU A 100 8.01 -7.55 -11.26
C LEU A 100 8.07 -8.67 -10.21
N ALA A 101 8.58 -9.86 -10.58
CA ALA A 101 8.77 -10.96 -9.64
C ALA A 101 9.81 -10.66 -8.55
N ARG A 102 10.82 -9.83 -8.85
CA ARG A 102 11.85 -9.41 -7.89
C ARG A 102 11.42 -8.19 -7.07
N THR A 103 10.51 -7.37 -7.59
CA THR A 103 10.06 -6.13 -6.95
C THR A 103 8.74 -6.27 -6.21
N VAL A 104 8.28 -7.47 -5.91
CA VAL A 104 6.97 -7.68 -5.25
C VAL A 104 6.85 -7.02 -3.87
N CYS A 105 7.97 -6.87 -3.15
CA CYS A 105 8.01 -6.17 -1.86
C CYS A 105 8.30 -4.65 -2.01
N LEU A 106 8.63 -4.18 -3.20
CA LEU A 106 8.96 -2.77 -3.45
C LEU A 106 7.80 -1.81 -3.10
N PRO A 107 6.52 -2.14 -3.37
CA PRO A 107 5.40 -1.31 -2.95
C PRO A 107 5.40 -0.96 -1.45
N TRP A 108 5.68 -1.94 -0.58
CA TRP A 108 5.77 -1.72 0.86
C TRP A 108 6.90 -0.76 1.24
N ILE A 109 8.07 -0.93 0.64
CA ILE A 109 9.25 -0.09 0.92
C ILE A 109 8.97 1.34 0.47
N LEU A 110 8.43 1.53 -0.72
CA LEU A 110 8.11 2.85 -1.27
C LEU A 110 7.02 3.56 -0.46
N ALA A 111 5.96 2.84 -0.07
CA ALA A 111 4.92 3.39 0.79
C ALA A 111 5.47 3.79 2.16
N LEU A 112 6.33 2.97 2.77
CA LEU A 112 6.98 3.28 4.04
C LEU A 112 7.85 4.53 3.93
N LEU A 113 8.68 4.64 2.88
CA LEU A 113 9.53 5.81 2.66
C LEU A 113 8.71 7.09 2.47
N LEU A 114 7.59 7.01 1.74
CA LEU A 114 6.69 8.13 1.53
C LEU A 114 6.02 8.57 2.84
N VAL A 115 5.54 7.63 3.64
CA VAL A 115 4.93 7.94 4.94
C VAL A 115 5.96 8.53 5.90
N LEU A 116 7.17 7.98 5.93
CA LEU A 116 8.26 8.52 6.73
C LEU A 116 8.66 9.93 6.30
N SER A 117 8.73 10.21 4.99
CA SER A 117 9.05 11.56 4.51
C SER A 117 7.96 12.57 4.89
N CYS A 118 6.68 12.20 4.74
CA CYS A 118 5.56 13.02 5.21
C CYS A 118 5.63 13.28 6.72
N LEU A 119 5.95 12.26 7.52
CA LEU A 119 6.08 12.39 8.98
C LEU A 119 7.24 13.32 9.36
N VAL A 120 8.39 13.18 8.71
CA VAL A 120 9.55 14.07 8.93
C VAL A 120 9.19 15.51 8.57
N THR A 121 8.53 15.75 7.43
CA THR A 121 8.08 17.11 7.06
C THR A 121 7.06 17.68 8.04
N ALA A 122 6.14 16.86 8.57
CA ALA A 122 5.16 17.29 9.56
C ALA A 122 5.79 17.62 10.92
N LEU A 123 6.84 16.89 11.31
CA LEU A 123 7.58 17.13 12.57
C LEU A 123 8.57 18.30 12.47
N TYR A 124 9.05 18.62 11.27
CA TYR A 124 10.02 19.70 11.01
C TYR A 124 9.52 20.66 9.92
N PRO A 125 8.44 21.44 10.16
CA PRO A 125 7.88 22.34 9.15
C PRO A 125 8.86 23.45 8.69
N GLY A 126 9.95 23.69 9.45
CA GLY A 126 10.97 24.70 9.14
C GLY A 126 12.17 24.22 8.31
N SER A 127 12.34 22.92 8.01
CA SER A 127 13.52 22.44 7.26
C SER A 127 13.41 22.59 5.74
N ASN A 128 12.21 22.89 5.22
CA ASN A 128 11.99 23.11 3.79
C ASN A 128 12.44 24.51 3.32
N GLY A 129 12.83 25.41 4.25
CA GLY A 129 13.37 26.73 3.92
C GLY A 129 14.83 26.75 3.47
N LEU A 130 15.57 25.64 3.58
CA LEU A 130 17.01 25.60 3.26
C LEU A 130 17.36 24.92 1.93
N ILE A 131 16.38 24.46 1.15
CA ILE A 131 16.61 23.86 -0.18
C ILE A 131 16.26 24.83 -1.32
N PHE A 132 15.50 25.90 -1.06
CA PHE A 132 15.10 26.89 -2.07
C PHE A 132 15.62 28.33 -1.82
N ASP A 133 16.35 28.59 -0.73
CA ASP A 133 17.13 29.85 -0.57
C ASP A 133 18.54 29.68 -1.15
N GLY A 134 18.59 29.24 -2.41
CA GLY A 134 19.75 29.44 -3.26
C GLY A 134 19.54 30.72 -4.04
N ASP A 135 20.05 31.83 -3.50
CA ASP A 135 20.12 33.15 -4.13
C ASP A 135 20.36 33.06 -5.65
N VAL A 136 19.44 33.64 -6.43
CA VAL A 136 19.67 34.11 -7.80
C VAL A 136 19.23 35.56 -7.90
#